data_AF-A0A950DTS3-F1
#
_entry.id   AF-A0A950DTS3-F1
#
_cell.length_a   1.000
_cell.length_b   1.000
_cell.length_c   1.000
_cell.angle_alpha   90.00
_cell.angle_beta   90.00
_cell.angle_gamma   90.00
#
_symmetry.space_group_name_H-M   'P 1'
#
loop_
_entity.id
_entity.type
_entity.pdbx_description
1 polymer ?
#
loop_
_entity_poly.entity_id
_entity_poly.type
_entity_poly.pdbx_seq_one_letter_code
_entity_poly.pdbx_strand_id
1 'polypeptide(L)' 'MHSYRGYVFTIEFDPDPPGYIVDFPDLPDIITSGSTLAEAFAHACEALDLYLESLDQLGRTPPAPRHRLVVEPLGS' A
#
# COMPACT_ATOMS: atom_id res chain seq x y z
N MET A 1 3.73 -16.15 -9.41
CA MET A 1 2.45 -15.44 -9.65
C MET A 1 2.09 -14.77 -8.34
N HIS A 2 2.67 -13.59 -8.11
CA HIS A 2 2.71 -13.01 -6.77
C HIS A 2 1.31 -12.53 -6.37
N SER A 3 0.89 -12.83 -5.15
CA SER A 3 -0.41 -12.43 -4.62
C SER A 3 -0.41 -10.94 -4.25
N TYR A 4 -0.33 -10.05 -5.24
CA TYR A 4 -0.49 -8.60 -5.02
C TYR A 4 -1.95 -8.25 -4.65
N ARG A 5 -2.91 -9.08 -5.07
CA ARG A 5 -4.36 -8.78 -5.03
C ARG A 5 -4.99 -8.74 -3.65
N GLY A 6 -4.21 -8.97 -2.59
CA GLY A 6 -4.73 -9.03 -1.22
C GLY A 6 -4.44 -7.80 -0.38
N TYR A 7 -3.30 -7.12 -0.61
CA TYR A 7 -2.92 -5.99 0.23
C TYR A 7 -3.63 -4.72 -0.23
N VAL A 8 -4.25 -4.06 0.73
CA VAL A 8 -4.91 -2.78 0.53
C VAL A 8 -4.08 -1.71 1.23
N PHE A 9 -4.12 -0.51 0.69
CA PHE A 9 -3.52 0.67 1.30
C PHE A 9 -4.48 1.85 1.17
N THR A 10 -4.30 2.84 2.01
CA THR A 10 -4.99 4.13 1.92
C THR A 10 -4.01 5.22 1.52
N ILE A 11 -4.53 6.28 0.90
CA ILE A 11 -3.76 7.49 0.65
C ILE A 11 -4.53 8.64 1.28
N GLU A 12 -3.87 9.36 2.19
CA GLU A 12 -4.42 10.51 2.88
C GLU A 12 -3.59 11.75 2.56
N PHE A 13 -4.25 12.90 2.41
CA PHE A 13 -3.55 14.17 2.25
C PHE A 13 -3.17 14.71 3.64
N ASP A 14 -1.89 14.94 3.84
CA ASP A 14 -1.35 15.63 5.00
C ASP A 14 -1.01 17.08 4.63
N PRO A 15 -1.51 18.09 5.36
CA PRO A 15 -1.26 19.50 5.06
C PRO A 15 0.07 20.05 5.59
N ASP A 16 0.82 19.35 6.46
CA ASP A 16 2.02 19.85 7.13
C ASP A 16 3.11 18.78 7.37
N PRO A 17 4.12 18.65 6.49
CA PRO A 17 4.25 19.34 5.20
C PRO A 17 3.25 18.83 4.17
N PRO A 18 2.80 19.67 3.21
CA PRO A 18 1.79 19.30 2.24
C PRO A 18 2.23 18.11 1.37
N GLY A 19 1.48 17.01 1.43
CA GLY A 19 1.79 15.78 0.70
C GLY A 19 0.71 14.71 0.85
N TYR A 20 0.92 13.59 0.19
CA TYR A 20 0.06 12.41 0.26
C TYR A 20 0.83 11.29 0.97
N ILE A 21 0.31 10.81 2.09
CA ILE A 21 0.88 9.74 2.89
C ILE A 21 0.16 8.43 2.55
N VAL A 22 0.92 7.35 2.44
CA VAL A 22 0.38 6.02 2.17
C VAL A 22 0.48 5.15 3.42
N ASP A 23 -0.63 4.50 3.78
CA ASP A 23 -0.68 3.55 4.89
C ASP A 23 -1.04 2.15 4.39
N PHE A 24 -0.19 1.17 4.73
CA PHE A 24 -0.43 -0.25 4.53
C PHE A 24 -0.73 -0.93 5.88
N PRO A 25 -2.00 -1.11 6.27
CA PRO A 25 -2.34 -1.60 7.61
C PRO A 25 -1.89 -3.05 7.86
N ASP A 26 -1.77 -3.85 6.79
CA ASP A 26 -1.26 -5.23 6.87
C ASP A 26 0.27 -5.31 6.75
N LEU A 27 0.93 -4.25 6.27
CA LEU A 27 2.37 -4.19 6.02
C LEU A 27 2.95 -2.87 6.56
N PRO A 28 2.91 -2.63 7.89
CA PRO A 28 3.28 -1.35 8.48
C PRO A 28 4.77 -0.97 8.30
N ASP A 29 5.60 -1.92 7.85
CA ASP A 29 7.00 -1.68 7.50
C ASP A 29 7.15 -0.91 6.18
N ILE A 30 6.11 -0.87 5.34
CA ILE A 30 6.09 -0.09 4.11
C ILE A 30 5.71 1.35 4.46
N ILE A 31 6.69 2.25 4.35
CA ILE A 31 6.51 3.68 4.57
C ILE A 31 6.80 4.41 3.27
N THR A 32 5.79 5.10 2.73
CA THR A 32 5.94 5.86 1.49
C THR A 32 4.96 7.02 1.39
N SER A 33 5.26 7.98 0.52
CA SER A 33 4.51 9.21 0.33
C SER A 33 4.78 9.80 -1.05
N GLY A 34 3.98 10.77 -1.49
CA GLY A 34 4.22 11.53 -2.72
C GLY A 34 3.68 12.95 -2.62
N SER A 35 4.16 13.85 -3.48
CA SER A 35 3.69 15.24 -3.55
C SER A 35 2.33 15.34 -4.25
N THR A 36 1.97 14.33 -5.04
CA THR A 36 0.67 14.20 -5.71
C THR A 36 0.04 12.84 -5.43
N LEU A 37 -1.28 12.74 -5.57
CA LEU A 37 -1.99 11.46 -5.43
C LEU A 37 -1.44 10.39 -6.37
N ALA A 38 -1.14 10.76 -7.62
CA ALA A 38 -0.60 9.85 -8.63
C ALA A 38 0.81 9.35 -8.26
N GLU A 39 1.65 10.24 -7.75
CA GLU A 39 3.00 9.91 -7.27
C GLU A 39 2.94 8.99 -6.05
N ALA A 40 2.13 9.33 -5.04
CA ALA A 40 1.96 8.50 -3.85
C ALA A 40 1.46 7.10 -4.19
N PHE A 41 0.52 6.99 -5.14
CA PHE A 41 0.05 5.69 -5.65
C PHE A 41 1.16 4.91 -6.36
N ALA A 42 1.96 5.55 -7.21
CA ALA A 42 3.06 4.90 -7.89
C ALA A 42 4.12 4.39 -6.90
N HIS A 43 4.48 5.21 -5.91
CA HIS A 43 5.41 4.82 -4.86
C HIS A 43 4.86 3.71 -3.95
N ALA A 44 3.54 3.68 -3.71
CA ALA A 44 2.88 2.59 -2.98
C ALA A 44 3.05 1.25 -3.70
N CYS A 45 2.81 1.23 -5.02
CA CYS A 45 3.00 0.04 -5.84
C CYS A 45 4.45 -0.43 -5.84
N GLU A 46 5.41 0.47 -6.08
CA GLU A 46 6.83 0.15 -6.10
C GLU A 46 7.31 -0.38 -4.74
N ALA A 47 6.93 0.29 -3.65
CA ALA A 47 7.34 -0.12 -2.31
C ALA A 47 6.77 -1.50 -1.92
N LEU A 48 5.54 -1.80 -2.34
CA LEU A 48 4.94 -3.14 -2.16
C LEU A 48 5.71 -4.21 -2.93
N ASP A 49 6.05 -3.95 -4.20
CA ASP A 49 6.81 -4.88 -5.02
C ASP A 49 8.19 -5.15 -4.41
N LEU A 50 8.93 -4.10 -4.03
CA LEU A 50 10.24 -4.21 -3.39
C LEU A 50 10.19 -4.95 -2.05
N TYR A 51 9.15 -4.71 -1.24
CA TYR A 51 8.97 -5.40 0.03
C TYR A 51 8.75 -6.91 -0.16
N LEU A 52 7.88 -7.29 -1.10
CA LEU A 52 7.60 -8.70 -1.40
C LEU A 52 8.82 -9.41 -2.00
N GLU A 53 9.55 -8.76 -2.90
CA GLU A 53 10.81 -9.27 -3.44
C GLU A 53 11.86 -9.47 -2.34
N SER A 54 11.98 -8.53 -1.41
CA SER A 54 12.91 -8.63 -0.29
C SER A 54 12.58 -9.82 0.63
N LEU A 55 11.30 -10.07 0.89
CA LEU A 55 10.88 -11.22 1.67
C LEU A 55 11.18 -12.55 0.97
N ASP A 56 10.95 -12.64 -0.34
CA ASP A 56 11.29 -13.82 -1.14
C ASP A 56 12.80 -14.11 -1.10
N GLN A 57 13.63 -13.08 -1.29
CA GLN A 57 15.09 -13.19 -1.20
C GLN A 57 15.58 -13.62 0.19
N LEU A 58 14.87 -13.23 1.24
CA LEU A 58 15.16 -13.62 2.63
C LEU A 58 14.53 -14.96 3.03
N GLY A 59 13.81 -15.65 2.13
CA GLY A 59 13.09 -16.88 2.43
C GLY A 59 11.97 -16.70 3.47
N ARG A 60 11.42 -15.49 3.58
CA ARG A 60 10.35 -15.13 4.51
C ARG A 60 9.01 -15.09 3.81
N THR A 61 7.96 -15.44 4.54
CA THR A 61 6.58 -15.37 4.04
C THR A 61 5.99 -14.02 4.43
N PRO A 62 5.33 -13.29 3.51
CA PRO A 62 4.67 -12.05 3.86
C PRO A 62 3.47 -12.28 4.82
N PRO A 63 3.13 -11.31 5.67
CA PRO A 63 1.92 -11.35 6.49
C PRO A 63 0.68 -11.60 5.63
N ALA A 64 -0.24 -12.45 6.06
CA ALA A 64 -1.47 -12.66 5.29
C ALA A 64 -2.32 -11.36 5.23
N PRO A 65 -2.87 -10.97 4.07
CA PRO A 65 -3.75 -9.82 3.98
C PRO A 65 -5.03 -10.03 4.81
N ARG A 66 -5.35 -9.07 5.69
CA ARG A 66 -6.50 -9.12 6.60
C ARG A 66 -7.51 -8.03 6.28
N HIS A 67 -7.06 -6.94 5.67
CA HIS A 67 -7.90 -5.83 5.26
C HIS A 67 -8.40 -6.04 3.84
N ARG A 68 -9.65 -5.65 3.59
CA ARG A 68 -10.27 -5.71 2.26
C ARG A 68 -11.04 -4.43 2.01
N LEU A 69 -10.90 -3.89 0.80
CA LEU A 69 -11.74 -2.79 0.33
C LEU A 69 -13.18 -3.28 0.18
N VAL A 70 -14.08 -2.67 0.95
CA VAL A 70 -15.53 -2.81 0.76
C VAL A 70 -15.96 -1.64 -0.10
N VAL A 71 -16.28 -1.91 -1.36
CA VAL A 71 -16.88 -0.91 -2.25
C VAL A 71 -18.39 -1.10 -2.19
N GLU A 72 -19.06 -0.29 -1.39
CA GLU A 72 -20.52 -0.21 -1.43
C GLU A 72 -20.92 0.66 -2.64
N PRO A 73 -21.65 0.12 -3.63
CA PRO A 73 -22.21 0.96 -4.67
C PRO A 73 -23.21 1.91 -4.00
N LEU A 74 -22.90 3.20 -4.01
CA LEU A 74 -23.84 4.24 -3.60
C LEU A 74 -25.10 4.12 -4.47
N GLY A 75 -26.19 3.67 -3.85
CA GLY A 75 -27.59 3.63 -4.29
C GLY A 75 -27.90 3.72 -5.79
N SER A 76 -28.58 2.69 -6.31
CA SER A 76 -29.27 2.72 -7.61
C SER A 76 -30.30 3.85 -7.72
#